data_AF-A0A7C4FAA0-F1
#
_entry.id   AF-A0A7C4FAA0-F1
#
_cell.length_a   1.000
_cell.length_b   1.000
_cell.length_c   1.000
_cell.angle_alpha   90.00
_cell.angle_beta   90.00
_cell.angle_gamma   90.00
#
_symmetry.space_group_name_H-M   'P 1'
#
loop_
_entity.id
_entity.type
_entity.pdbx_description
1 polymer ?
#
loop_
_entity_poly.entity_id
_entity_poly.type
_entity_poly.pdbx_seq_one_letter_code
_entity_poly.pdbx_strand_id
1 'polypeptide(L)'
;MISENLKRIVAEIPEDINNYLSFLVEQKFISSKSQALNTAIKMFKALSMHEWRPAIYKINGSRIVLIEASILNDFMQKLSSKELKRIARLTAIRKRLMNPDFKDYDPSNPESWDLILNELEAMGWGSFKHIDDEIRIEFCAVPLVYIIEYLEVMFDVVFEVFKTKSKDIAILKVRRRRRMLKV
;
A
#
# COMPACT_ATOMS: atom_id res chain seq x y z
N MET A 1 22.27 15.67 -10.05
CA MET A 1 21.20 15.23 -10.98
C MET A 1 21.62 13.89 -11.55
N ILE A 2 21.11 12.80 -11.00
CA ILE A 2 21.35 11.46 -11.57
C ILE A 2 20.32 11.31 -12.68
N SER A 3 20.76 11.27 -13.94
CA SER A 3 19.87 10.92 -15.03
C SER A 3 19.39 9.49 -14.81
N GLU A 4 18.09 9.30 -14.59
CA GLU A 4 17.51 7.97 -14.70
C GLU A 4 17.81 7.43 -16.11
N ASN A 5 18.39 6.23 -16.20
CA ASN A 5 18.66 5.56 -17.47
C ASN A 5 17.32 5.16 -18.12
N LEU A 6 16.66 6.10 -18.79
CA LEU A 6 15.42 5.87 -19.50
C LEU A 6 15.70 5.02 -20.74
N LYS A 7 14.97 3.90 -20.86
CA LYS A 7 14.99 3.04 -22.05
C LYS A 7 13.66 3.18 -22.80
N ARG A 8 13.73 3.29 -24.12
CA ARG A 8 12.54 3.38 -24.98
C ARG A 8 12.13 1.99 -25.44
N ILE A 9 10.87 1.65 -25.20
CA ILE A 9 10.20 0.48 -25.76
C ILE A 9 9.10 1.00 -26.70
N VAL A 10 8.99 0.42 -27.89
CA VAL A 10 7.90 0.68 -28.84
C VAL A 10 7.01 -0.56 -28.85
N ALA A 11 5.73 -0.36 -28.59
CA ALA A 11 4.73 -1.43 -28.59
C ALA A 11 3.47 -0.92 -29.30
N GLU A 12 2.84 -1.80 -30.07
CA GLU A 12 1.55 -1.56 -30.67
C GLU A 12 0.44 -1.83 -29.64
N ILE A 13 -0.59 -0.99 -29.64
CA ILE A 13 -1.77 -1.17 -28.79
C ILE A 13 -3.01 -1.32 -29.67
N PRO A 14 -4.01 -2.12 -29.24
CA PRO A 14 -5.29 -2.20 -29.92
C PRO A 14 -5.97 -0.83 -30.09
N GLU A 15 -6.67 -0.64 -31.19
CA GLU A 15 -7.31 0.63 -31.54
C GLU A 15 -8.38 1.03 -30.52
N ASP A 16 -9.15 0.08 -30.01
CA ASP A 16 -10.16 0.28 -28.96
C ASP A 16 -9.53 0.83 -27.67
N ILE A 17 -8.38 0.29 -27.24
CA ILE A 17 -7.62 0.81 -26.09
C ILE A 17 -7.09 2.21 -26.38
N ASN A 18 -6.56 2.46 -27.57
CA ASN A 18 -6.08 3.79 -27.96
C ASN A 18 -7.21 4.84 -27.94
N ASN A 19 -8.40 4.48 -28.44
CA ASN A 19 -9.58 5.34 -28.46
C ASN A 19 -10.10 5.59 -27.05
N TYR A 20 -10.13 4.56 -26.20
CA TYR A 20 -10.46 4.70 -24.79
C TYR A 20 -9.50 5.67 -24.06
N LEU A 21 -8.19 5.54 -24.28
CA LEU A 21 -7.21 6.47 -23.72
C LEU A 21 -7.39 7.91 -24.25
N SER A 22 -7.76 8.10 -25.53
CA SER A 22 -8.10 9.43 -26.07
C SER A 22 -9.27 10.03 -25.30
N PHE A 23 -10.35 9.26 -25.15
CA PHE A 23 -11.54 9.66 -24.41
C PHE A 23 -11.19 10.09 -22.98
N LEU A 24 -10.36 9.34 -22.25
CA LEU A 24 -9.95 9.71 -20.90
C LEU A 24 -9.15 11.02 -20.84
N VAL A 25 -8.34 11.33 -21.86
CA VAL A 25 -7.62 12.61 -21.96
C VAL A 25 -8.61 13.76 -22.22
N GLU A 26 -9.54 13.59 -23.15
CA GLU A 26 -10.55 14.60 -23.49
C GLU A 26 -11.43 14.94 -22.28
N GLN A 27 -11.81 13.93 -21.50
CA GLN A 27 -12.57 14.09 -20.26
C GLN A 27 -11.71 14.55 -19.07
N LYS A 28 -10.39 14.77 -19.27
CA LYS A 28 -9.43 15.20 -18.24
C LYS A 28 -9.29 14.23 -17.06
N PHE A 29 -9.64 12.96 -17.24
CA PHE A 29 -9.37 11.91 -16.25
C PHE A 29 -7.87 11.57 -16.17
N ILE A 30 -7.15 11.71 -17.28
CA ILE A 30 -5.70 11.56 -17.35
C ILE A 30 -5.07 12.73 -18.10
N SER A 31 -3.84 13.10 -17.75
CA SER A 31 -3.16 14.23 -18.40
C SER A 31 -2.58 13.85 -19.77
N SER A 32 -2.14 12.60 -19.94
CA SER A 32 -1.69 12.07 -21.23
C SER A 32 -1.74 10.55 -21.30
N LYS A 33 -1.81 10.00 -22.52
CA LYS A 33 -1.71 8.55 -22.76
C LYS A 33 -0.39 7.97 -22.26
N SER A 34 0.72 8.68 -22.49
CA SER A 34 2.05 8.24 -22.07
C SER A 34 2.17 8.13 -20.54
N GLN A 35 1.64 9.12 -19.81
CA GLN A 35 1.60 9.06 -18.35
C GLN A 35 0.76 7.87 -17.86
N ALA A 36 -0.42 7.64 -18.44
CA ALA A 36 -1.27 6.51 -18.08
C ALA A 36 -0.58 5.16 -18.31
N LEU A 37 0.09 4.98 -19.47
CA LEU A 37 0.84 3.77 -19.78
C LEU A 37 2.03 3.58 -18.83
N ASN A 38 2.78 4.64 -18.52
CA ASN A 38 3.88 4.57 -17.56
C ASN A 38 3.40 4.19 -16.17
N THR A 39 2.28 4.73 -15.71
CA THR A 39 1.65 4.35 -14.44
C THR A 39 1.20 2.90 -14.48
N ALA A 40 0.55 2.45 -15.56
CA ALA A 40 0.11 1.06 -15.70
C ALA A 40 1.29 0.07 -15.64
N ILE A 41 2.43 0.39 -16.27
CA ILE A 41 3.64 -0.45 -16.21
C ILE A 41 4.23 -0.49 -14.79
N LYS A 42 4.24 0.64 -14.07
CA LYS A 42 4.66 0.67 -12.65
C LYS A 42 3.76 -0.22 -11.80
N MET A 43 2.45 -0.15 -11.99
CA MET A 43 1.48 -1.00 -11.29
C MET A 43 1.61 -2.47 -11.68
N PHE A 44 1.88 -2.78 -12.96
CA PHE A 44 2.13 -4.13 -13.44
C PHE A 44 3.27 -4.80 -12.65
N LYS A 45 4.34 -4.05 -12.40
CA LYS A 45 5.46 -4.50 -11.55
C LYS A 45 5.05 -4.60 -10.08
N ALA A 46 4.49 -3.54 -9.52
CA ALA A 46 4.19 -3.45 -8.08
C ALA A 46 3.16 -4.50 -7.60
N LEU A 47 2.21 -4.87 -8.47
CA LEU A 47 1.15 -5.84 -8.18
C LEU A 47 1.44 -7.24 -8.71
N SER A 48 2.68 -7.51 -9.13
CA SER A 48 3.10 -8.79 -9.73
C SER A 48 2.10 -9.31 -10.76
N MET A 49 1.60 -8.42 -11.65
CA MET A 49 0.48 -8.74 -12.56
C MET A 49 0.79 -9.87 -13.56
N HIS A 50 2.06 -10.21 -13.75
CA HIS A 50 2.50 -11.38 -14.50
C HIS A 50 2.02 -12.72 -13.88
N GLU A 51 1.74 -12.74 -12.58
CA GLU A 51 1.15 -13.88 -11.86
C GLU A 51 -0.38 -13.99 -12.03
N TRP A 52 -1.03 -12.94 -12.56
CA TRP A 52 -2.48 -12.92 -12.66
C TRP A 52 -2.96 -13.86 -13.77
N ARG A 53 -4.13 -14.44 -13.54
CA ARG A 53 -4.87 -15.29 -14.46
C ARG A 53 -6.34 -14.85 -14.46
N PRO A 54 -7.13 -15.20 -15.48
CA PRO A 54 -8.57 -14.96 -15.45
C PRO A 54 -9.18 -15.46 -14.12
N ALA A 55 -9.89 -14.58 -13.42
CA ALA A 55 -10.51 -14.82 -12.10
C ALA A 55 -9.55 -15.14 -10.92
N ILE A 56 -8.23 -15.11 -11.11
CA ILE A 56 -7.25 -15.39 -10.06
C ILE A 56 -6.17 -14.31 -10.06
N TYR A 57 -6.24 -13.44 -9.07
CA TYR A 57 -5.22 -12.42 -8.83
C TYR A 57 -4.24 -12.91 -7.76
N LYS A 58 -2.95 -12.74 -8.01
CA LYS A 58 -1.88 -13.12 -7.10
C LYS A 58 -0.85 -12.01 -7.00
N ILE A 59 -0.33 -11.83 -5.80
CA ILE A 59 0.84 -10.99 -5.54
C ILE A 59 1.82 -11.82 -4.72
N ASN A 60 3.01 -12.08 -5.28
CA ASN A 60 4.08 -12.84 -4.63
C ASN A 60 3.60 -14.21 -4.13
N GLY A 61 2.89 -14.95 -4.99
CA GLY A 61 2.31 -16.25 -4.67
C GLY A 61 1.06 -16.22 -3.79
N SER A 62 0.72 -15.08 -3.17
CA SER A 62 -0.47 -14.93 -2.34
C SER A 62 -1.69 -14.57 -3.18
N ARG A 63 -2.79 -15.31 -3.04
CA ARG A 63 -4.06 -14.94 -3.68
C ARG A 63 -4.61 -13.67 -3.06
N ILE A 64 -4.97 -12.70 -3.89
CA ILE A 64 -5.62 -11.46 -3.48
C ILE A 64 -7.05 -11.40 -4.05
N VAL A 65 -7.89 -10.59 -3.40
CA VAL A 65 -9.26 -10.30 -3.82
C VAL A 65 -9.42 -8.79 -3.81
N LEU A 66 -9.99 -8.26 -4.89
CA LEU A 66 -10.39 -6.86 -4.96
C LEU A 66 -11.77 -6.73 -4.31
N ILE A 67 -11.87 -5.90 -3.28
CA ILE A 67 -13.10 -5.68 -2.50
C ILE A 67 -13.38 -4.19 -2.46
N GLU A 68 -14.64 -3.80 -2.59
CA GLU A 68 -15.05 -2.41 -2.39
C GLU A 68 -14.74 -1.96 -0.96
N ALA A 69 -14.05 -0.82 -0.83
CA ALA A 69 -13.61 -0.30 0.46
C ALA A 69 -14.76 -0.06 1.44
N SER A 70 -15.93 0.39 0.95
CA SER A 70 -17.16 0.56 1.74
C SER A 70 -17.60 -0.75 2.39
N ILE A 71 -17.66 -1.84 1.64
CA ILE A 71 -18.06 -3.17 2.13
C ILE A 71 -17.06 -3.68 3.17
N LEU A 72 -15.76 -3.52 2.91
CA LEU A 72 -14.73 -3.89 3.88
C LEU A 72 -14.87 -3.08 5.18
N ASN A 73 -15.10 -1.78 5.06
CA ASN A 73 -15.24 -0.89 6.20
C ASN A 73 -16.51 -1.21 7.02
N ASP A 74 -17.64 -1.50 6.38
CA ASP A 74 -18.88 -1.93 7.05
C ASP A 74 -18.68 -3.20 7.89
N PHE A 75 -17.84 -4.12 7.40
CA PHE A 75 -17.45 -5.30 8.18
C PHE A 75 -16.55 -4.93 9.36
N MET A 76 -15.51 -4.13 9.12
CA MET A 76 -14.52 -3.78 10.15
C MET A 76 -15.11 -2.90 11.27
N GLN A 77 -16.10 -2.06 10.98
CA GLN A 77 -16.77 -1.23 11.98
C GLN A 77 -17.57 -2.04 13.01
N LYS A 78 -17.95 -3.28 12.70
CA LYS A 78 -18.63 -4.18 13.65
C LYS A 78 -17.68 -4.78 14.69
N LEU A 79 -16.37 -4.66 14.48
CA LEU A 79 -15.34 -5.20 15.36
C LEU A 79 -14.97 -4.18 16.43
N SER A 80 -14.78 -4.65 17.67
CA SER A 80 -14.21 -3.83 18.72
C SER A 80 -12.77 -3.43 18.41
N SER A 81 -12.29 -2.34 19.02
CA SER A 81 -10.89 -1.93 18.89
C SER A 81 -9.89 -3.03 19.30
N LYS A 82 -10.25 -3.88 20.27
CA LYS A 82 -9.41 -5.01 20.70
C LYS A 82 -9.31 -6.07 19.60
N GLU A 83 -10.41 -6.37 18.93
CA GLU A 83 -10.45 -7.33 17.82
C GLU A 83 -9.71 -6.81 16.60
N LEU A 84 -9.90 -5.54 16.23
CA LEU A 84 -9.18 -4.89 15.14
C LEU A 84 -7.67 -4.96 15.35
N LYS A 85 -7.20 -4.63 16.56
CA LYS A 85 -5.78 -4.74 16.92
C LYS A 85 -5.27 -6.18 16.83
N ARG A 86 -6.03 -7.16 17.32
CA ARG A 86 -5.65 -8.57 17.23
C ARG A 86 -5.51 -9.03 15.77
N ILE A 87 -6.48 -8.69 14.92
CA ILE A 87 -6.46 -9.07 13.50
C ILE A 87 -5.32 -8.37 12.77
N ALA A 88 -5.09 -7.08 13.03
CA ALA A 88 -3.96 -6.33 12.48
C ALA A 88 -2.61 -6.99 12.81
N ARG A 89 -2.40 -7.38 14.09
CA ARG A 89 -1.19 -8.10 14.51
C ARG A 89 -0.98 -9.40 13.76
N LEU A 90 -2.02 -10.24 13.71
CA LEU A 90 -1.95 -11.53 13.03
C LEU A 90 -1.68 -11.36 11.54
N THR A 91 -2.30 -10.35 10.92
CA THR A 91 -2.10 -10.03 9.51
C THR A 91 -0.66 -9.58 9.24
N ALA A 92 -0.13 -8.65 10.03
CA ALA A 92 1.24 -8.18 9.92
C ALA A 92 2.26 -9.31 10.12
N ILE A 93 2.10 -10.14 11.16
CA ILE A 93 2.97 -11.30 11.40
C ILE A 93 2.93 -12.27 10.21
N ARG A 94 1.72 -12.63 9.74
CA ARG A 94 1.57 -13.52 8.58
C ARG A 94 2.22 -12.93 7.34
N LYS A 95 2.04 -11.63 7.10
CA LYS A 95 2.62 -10.94 5.94
C LYS A 95 4.15 -10.97 5.99
N ARG A 96 4.74 -10.64 7.15
CA ARG A 96 6.20 -10.69 7.37
C ARG A 96 6.79 -12.08 7.14
N LEU A 97 6.08 -13.15 7.52
CA LEU A 97 6.55 -14.53 7.36
C LEU A 97 6.38 -15.06 5.93
N MET A 98 5.33 -14.63 5.23
CA MET A 98 4.92 -15.25 3.97
C MET A 98 5.33 -14.44 2.73
N ASN A 99 5.61 -13.15 2.84
CA ASN A 99 5.99 -12.32 1.70
C ASN A 99 7.49 -12.47 1.41
N PRO A 100 7.88 -13.05 0.26
CA PRO A 100 9.30 -13.21 -0.11
C PRO A 100 10.06 -11.89 -0.16
N ASP A 101 9.39 -10.79 -0.50
CA ASP A 101 9.98 -9.45 -0.55
C ASP A 101 10.42 -8.94 0.83
N PHE A 102 9.91 -9.55 1.90
CA PHE A 102 10.22 -9.19 3.29
C PHE A 102 11.28 -10.11 3.91
N LYS A 103 11.93 -10.98 3.12
CA LYS A 103 12.96 -11.90 3.63
C LYS A 103 14.14 -11.17 4.29
N ASP A 104 14.59 -10.07 3.69
CA ASP A 104 15.72 -9.26 4.15
C ASP A 104 15.28 -7.95 4.83
N TYR A 105 13.98 -7.86 5.15
CA TYR A 105 13.42 -6.68 5.80
C TYR A 105 13.84 -6.61 7.27
N ASP A 106 14.48 -5.50 7.64
CA ASP A 106 14.88 -5.21 9.02
C ASP A 106 13.95 -4.15 9.64
N PRO A 107 13.03 -4.52 10.57
CA PRO A 107 12.17 -3.54 11.24
C PRO A 107 12.95 -2.52 12.07
N SER A 108 14.21 -2.81 12.41
CA SER A 108 15.09 -1.90 13.11
C SER A 108 15.55 -0.73 12.24
N ASN A 109 15.54 -0.87 10.92
CA ASN A 109 16.00 0.15 9.98
C ASN A 109 14.81 0.95 9.37
N PRO A 110 14.62 2.23 9.74
CA PRO A 110 13.56 3.08 9.18
C PRO A 110 13.61 3.25 7.66
N GLU A 111 14.79 3.14 7.04
CA GLU A 111 14.91 3.23 5.58
C GLU A 111 14.19 2.08 4.86
N SER A 112 13.97 0.95 5.55
CA SER A 112 13.22 -0.18 4.99
C SER A 112 11.70 -0.02 5.13
N TRP A 113 11.21 0.99 5.85
CA TRP A 113 9.78 1.18 6.08
C TRP A 113 9.03 1.53 4.79
N ASP A 114 9.69 2.26 3.89
CA ASP A 114 9.16 2.63 2.59
C ASP A 114 8.73 1.41 1.78
N LEU A 115 9.39 0.26 1.95
CA LEU A 115 8.97 -0.99 1.31
C LEU A 115 7.54 -1.37 1.72
N ILE A 116 7.22 -1.29 3.02
CA ILE A 116 5.91 -1.64 3.56
C ILE A 116 4.87 -0.58 3.18
N LEU A 117 5.23 0.70 3.28
CA LEU A 117 4.33 1.82 2.96
C LEU A 117 3.96 1.83 1.48
N ASN A 118 4.93 1.61 0.58
CA ASN A 118 4.69 1.50 -0.86
C ASN A 118 3.82 0.29 -1.21
N GLU A 119 4.00 -0.84 -0.51
CA GLU A 119 3.14 -2.01 -0.72
C GLU A 119 1.68 -1.71 -0.32
N LEU A 120 1.47 -1.08 0.83
CA LEU A 120 0.13 -0.68 1.28
C LEU A 120 -0.54 0.31 0.31
N GLU A 121 0.22 1.28 -0.20
CA GLU A 121 -0.26 2.24 -1.19
C GLU A 121 -0.60 1.55 -2.52
N ALA A 122 0.27 0.65 -3.01
CA ALA A 122 0.01 -0.13 -4.23
C ALA A 122 -1.24 -1.02 -4.09
N MET A 123 -1.47 -1.59 -2.91
CA MET A 123 -2.66 -2.39 -2.60
C MET A 123 -3.93 -1.55 -2.35
N GLY A 124 -3.83 -0.21 -2.39
CA GLY A 124 -4.97 0.69 -2.23
C GLY A 124 -5.47 0.87 -0.79
N TRP A 125 -4.61 0.65 0.22
CA TRP A 125 -5.00 0.84 1.63
C TRP A 125 -5.10 2.31 2.05
N GLY A 126 -4.51 3.22 1.27
CA GLY A 126 -4.42 4.65 1.54
C GLY A 126 -3.16 5.23 0.91
N SER A 127 -2.88 6.51 1.16
CA SER A 127 -1.58 7.11 0.86
C SER A 127 -0.71 7.14 2.10
N PHE A 128 0.55 6.75 1.94
CA PHE A 128 1.51 6.62 3.03
C PHE A 128 2.81 7.32 2.64
N LYS A 129 3.18 8.35 3.39
CA LYS A 129 4.43 9.10 3.15
C LYS A 129 5.28 9.11 4.39
N HIS A 130 6.50 8.60 4.26
CA HIS A 130 7.55 8.75 5.24
C HIS A 130 8.26 10.09 4.99
N ILE A 131 8.21 11.00 5.97
CA ILE A 131 8.81 12.33 5.91
C ILE A 131 9.58 12.52 7.20
N ASP A 132 10.91 12.57 7.10
CA ASP A 132 11.82 12.59 8.25
C ASP A 132 11.50 11.43 9.22
N ASP A 133 11.12 11.72 10.47
CA ASP A 133 10.79 10.73 11.50
C ASP A 133 9.27 10.46 11.62
N GLU A 134 8.48 10.90 10.64
CA GLU A 134 7.02 10.86 10.67
C GLU A 134 6.43 10.05 9.51
N ILE A 135 5.32 9.38 9.79
CA ILE A 135 4.50 8.74 8.75
C ILE A 135 3.19 9.51 8.65
N ARG A 136 2.96 10.12 7.49
CA ARG A 136 1.69 10.75 7.13
C ARG A 136 0.81 9.73 6.41
N ILE A 137 -0.41 9.57 6.90
CA ILE A 137 -1.42 8.65 6.37
C ILE A 137 -2.61 9.47 5.90
N GLU A 138 -3.04 9.24 4.65
CA GLU A 138 -4.20 9.88 4.04
C GLU A 138 -5.13 8.85 3.39
N PHE A 139 -6.43 9.17 3.29
CA PHE A 139 -7.41 8.38 2.53
C PHE A 139 -7.43 6.88 2.88
N CYS A 140 -7.29 6.57 4.17
CA CYS A 140 -7.18 5.20 4.65
C CYS A 140 -8.48 4.41 4.41
N ALA A 141 -8.38 3.27 3.70
CA ALA A 141 -9.51 2.43 3.32
C ALA A 141 -10.11 1.61 4.48
N VAL A 142 -9.37 1.49 5.58
CA VAL A 142 -9.76 0.71 6.78
C VAL A 142 -9.69 1.59 8.05
N PRO A 143 -10.28 1.18 9.18
CA PRO A 143 -10.15 1.93 10.42
C PRO A 143 -8.70 2.19 10.82
N LEU A 144 -8.38 3.45 11.14
CA LEU A 144 -7.02 3.88 11.47
C LEU A 144 -6.35 3.05 12.57
N VAL A 145 -7.13 2.57 13.56
CA VAL A 145 -6.64 1.68 14.64
C VAL A 145 -6.04 0.38 14.10
N TYR A 146 -6.57 -0.16 13.00
CA TYR A 146 -6.05 -1.35 12.36
C TYR A 146 -4.70 -1.05 11.72
N ILE A 147 -4.60 0.02 10.93
CA ILE A 147 -3.36 0.43 10.26
C ILE A 147 -2.26 0.71 11.27
N ILE A 148 -2.55 1.49 12.32
CA ILE A 148 -1.54 1.81 13.34
C ILE A 148 -0.98 0.52 13.94
N GLU A 149 -1.85 -0.40 14.37
CA GLU A 149 -1.38 -1.64 14.99
C GLU A 149 -0.65 -2.55 13.99
N TYR A 150 -1.07 -2.57 12.71
CA TYR A 150 -0.36 -3.26 11.65
C TYR A 150 1.07 -2.71 11.49
N LEU A 151 1.21 -1.39 11.35
CA LEU A 151 2.50 -0.72 11.20
C LEU A 151 3.37 -0.87 12.44
N GLU A 152 2.82 -0.76 13.65
CA GLU A 152 3.55 -1.00 14.91
C GLU A 152 4.13 -2.42 14.99
N VAL A 153 3.49 -3.42 14.39
CA VAL A 153 4.03 -4.79 14.31
C VAL A 153 5.06 -4.91 13.20
N MET A 154 4.79 -4.33 12.03
CA MET A 154 5.72 -4.37 10.90
C MET A 154 7.04 -3.68 11.25
N PHE A 155 6.99 -2.52 11.90
CA PHE A 155 8.14 -1.66 12.21
C PHE A 155 8.75 -1.89 13.59
N ASP A 156 8.16 -2.76 14.42
CA ASP A 156 8.58 -3.03 15.79
C ASP A 156 8.74 -1.76 16.68
N VAL A 157 7.79 -0.84 16.51
CA VAL A 157 7.71 0.42 17.25
C VAL A 157 6.31 0.62 17.82
N VAL A 158 6.19 1.61 18.71
CA VAL A 158 4.92 2.15 19.18
C VAL A 158 4.82 3.57 18.67
N PHE A 159 3.71 3.88 18.00
CA PHE A 159 3.46 5.21 17.46
C PHE A 159 2.67 6.07 18.45
N GLU A 160 2.98 7.35 18.46
CA GLU A 160 2.08 8.39 18.93
C GLU A 160 1.31 8.96 17.73
N VAL A 161 0.00 9.14 17.91
CA VAL A 161 -0.91 9.55 16.83
C VAL A 161 -1.29 11.01 17.01
N PHE A 162 -0.86 11.84 16.08
CA PHE A 162 -1.25 13.24 16.00
C PHE A 162 -2.41 13.36 15.01
N LYS A 163 -3.61 13.63 15.55
CA LYS A 163 -4.77 13.92 14.72
C LYS A 163 -4.67 15.34 14.18
N THR A 164 -4.89 15.48 12.88
CA THR A 164 -5.00 16.80 12.27
C THR A 164 -6.43 17.32 12.37
N LYS A 165 -6.68 18.56 11.90
CA LYS A 165 -8.04 19.09 11.75
C LYS A 165 -8.86 18.33 10.71
N SER A 166 -8.21 17.64 9.77
CA SER A 166 -8.87 16.77 8.80
C SER A 166 -9.03 15.36 9.39
N LYS A 167 -10.23 14.79 9.26
CA LYS A 167 -10.51 13.42 9.72
C LYS A 167 -9.80 12.36 8.88
N ASP A 168 -9.41 12.71 7.66
CA ASP A 168 -8.79 11.80 6.69
C ASP A 168 -7.27 11.80 6.74
N ILE A 169 -6.67 12.58 7.65
CA ILE A 169 -5.22 12.72 7.77
C ILE A 169 -4.78 12.39 9.20
N ALA A 170 -3.87 11.44 9.32
CA ALA A 170 -3.18 11.10 10.55
C ALA A 170 -1.66 11.22 10.38
N ILE A 171 -0.99 11.68 11.43
CA ILE A 171 0.47 11.73 11.51
C ILE A 171 0.90 10.79 12.63
N LEU A 172 1.80 9.87 12.33
CA LEU A 172 2.39 8.94 13.28
C LEU A 172 3.83 9.35 13.56
N LYS A 173 4.21 9.46 14.84
CA LYS A 173 5.61 9.63 15.25
C LYS A 173 6.03 8.50 16.16
N VAL A 174 7.28 8.08 16.05
CA VAL A 174 7.81 7.01 16.90
C VAL A 174 7.88 7.49 18.35
N ARG A 175 7.15 6.81 19.24
CA ARG A 175 7.20 7.08 20.68
C ARG A 175 8.29 6.26 21.37
N ARG A 176 8.37 4.97 21.04
CA ARG A 176 9.34 4.02 21.59
C ARG A 176 9.43 2.75 20.75
N ARG A 177 10.51 1.99 20.92
CA ARG A 177 10.58 0.60 20.45
C ARG A 177 9.56 -0.27 21.17
N ARG A 178 9.00 -1.24 20.44
CA ARG A 178 8.13 -2.24 21.03
C ARG A 178 9.01 -3.28 21.73
N ARG A 179 8.78 -3.52 23.02
CA ARG A 179 9.40 -4.65 23.72
C ARG A 179 8.65 -5.91 23.28
N MET A 180 9.12 -6.60 22.24
CA MET A 180 8.63 -7.95 21.98
C MET A 180 9.18 -8.91 23.05
N LEU A 181 8.30 -9.69 23.66
CA LEU A 181 8.70 -10.95 24.28
C LEU A 181 9.29 -11.80 23.15
N LYS A 182 10.54 -12.24 23.31
CA LYS A 182 11.13 -13.25 22.42
C LYS A 182 10.14 -14.42 22.35
N VAL A 183 9.62 -14.68 21.15
CA VAL A 183 8.89 -15.92 20.85
C VAL A 183 9.90 -17.04 20.73
#